data_AF-A0ABD5DCI7-F1
#
_entry.id   AF-A0ABD5DCI7-F1
#
_cell.length_a   1.000
_cell.length_b   1.000
_cell.length_c   1.000
_cell.angle_alpha   90.00
_cell.angle_beta   90.00
_cell.angle_gamma   90.00
#
_symmetry.space_group_name_H-M   'P 1'
#
loop_
_entity.id
_entity.type
_entity.pdbx_description
1 polymer ?
#
loop_
_entity_poly.entity_id
_entity_poly.type
_entity_poly.pdbx_seq_one_letter_code
_entity_poly.pdbx_strand_id
1 'polypeptide(L)'
;TPLVPSWANEGGGAISCGIDNTLGEFRGYLGKAANKPSGPSGTNLRKAIGHYAKNATGGKKVAPKRYQKLIAAGGGLFDLFQNIQAGKDHLNLKIADLNGQPIDIVIDQIIENLLVVDGDSERIRASLNQSLAECLDGMDDFDFTQISSDMIIDLMLNYTEQYLFQQIILDSRAAFDKADTPENIASLEQDLHSLIKSSVDKHMSAQLKNRENTLTRSEIEHIQMKALEDIWGEWEDYLND
;
A
#
# COMPACT_ATOMS: atom_id res chain seq x y z
N THR A 1 -8.09 -2.46 -24.19
CA THR A 1 -7.29 -1.22 -24.01
C THR A 1 -7.25 -0.94 -22.53
N PRO A 2 -6.09 -0.81 -21.87
CA PRO A 2 -6.12 -0.43 -20.46
C PRO A 2 -6.66 1.00 -20.39
N LEU A 3 -7.80 1.17 -19.73
CA LEU A 3 -8.41 2.46 -19.49
C LEU A 3 -7.50 3.20 -18.50
N VAL A 4 -6.64 4.06 -19.04
CA VAL A 4 -5.89 5.04 -18.26
C VAL A 4 -6.92 5.99 -17.65
N PRO A 5 -7.02 6.09 -16.30
CA PRO A 5 -7.98 6.97 -15.66
C PRO A 5 -7.82 8.41 -16.14
N SER A 6 -8.91 9.17 -16.21
CA SER A 6 -8.91 10.55 -16.76
C SER A 6 -7.91 11.48 -16.09
N TRP A 7 -7.62 11.27 -14.81
CA TRP A 7 -6.62 12.02 -14.04
C TRP A 7 -5.16 11.67 -14.37
N ALA A 8 -4.89 10.48 -14.95
CA ALA A 8 -3.51 10.02 -15.21
C ALA A 8 -2.88 10.70 -16.43
N ASN A 9 -3.67 11.32 -17.31
CA ASN A 9 -3.20 12.07 -18.48
C ASN A 9 -2.79 13.52 -18.18
N GLU A 10 -3.01 14.03 -16.97
CA GLU A 10 -2.80 15.46 -16.65
C GLU A 10 -1.33 15.83 -16.28
N GLY A 11 -0.33 15.02 -16.64
CA GLY A 11 1.05 15.35 -16.27
C GLY A 11 2.15 14.45 -16.81
N GLY A 12 2.02 13.99 -18.06
CA GLY A 12 2.95 13.06 -18.72
C GLY A 12 4.36 13.59 -19.01
N GLY A 13 5.03 14.18 -18.02
CA GLY A 13 6.47 14.38 -18.03
C GLY A 13 7.17 13.22 -17.31
N ALA A 14 8.22 12.68 -17.90
CA ALA A 14 9.09 11.72 -17.23
C ALA A 14 9.59 12.33 -15.91
N ILE A 15 9.16 11.76 -14.78
CA ILE A 15 9.60 12.24 -13.46
C ILE A 15 11.08 11.88 -13.33
N SER A 16 11.97 12.87 -13.34
CA SER A 16 13.42 12.66 -13.37
C SER A 16 13.87 11.78 -12.21
N CYS A 17 14.55 10.67 -12.55
CA CYS A 17 15.18 9.76 -11.60
C CYS A 17 16.47 10.39 -11.09
N GLY A 18 16.36 11.18 -10.02
CA GLY A 18 17.49 11.69 -9.23
C GLY A 18 17.34 11.26 -7.77
N ILE A 19 16.99 10.00 -7.53
CA ILE A 19 16.55 9.50 -6.20
C ILE A 19 17.73 9.31 -5.22
N ASP A 20 18.95 9.02 -5.70
CA ASP A 20 20.02 8.62 -4.79
C ASP A 20 20.64 9.76 -3.96
N ASN A 21 20.61 11.00 -4.46
CA ASN A 21 21.05 12.18 -3.67
C ASN A 21 19.98 12.69 -2.68
N THR A 22 18.74 12.20 -2.76
CA THR A 22 17.62 12.71 -1.95
C THR A 22 17.19 11.77 -0.82
N LEU A 23 17.66 10.52 -0.82
CA LEU A 23 17.43 9.54 0.26
C LEU A 23 18.42 9.67 1.44
N GLY A 24 19.43 10.52 1.35
CA GLY A 24 20.50 10.64 2.35
C GLY A 24 19.99 11.01 3.75
N GLU A 25 19.13 12.03 3.85
CA GLU A 25 18.57 12.47 5.14
C GLU A 25 17.58 11.45 5.72
N PHE A 26 16.72 10.86 4.86
CA PHE A 26 15.85 9.76 5.24
C PHE A 26 16.64 8.60 5.87
N ARG A 27 17.66 8.08 5.16
CA ARG A 27 18.52 6.98 5.65
C ARG A 27 19.33 7.37 6.88
N GLY A 28 19.72 8.65 6.98
CA GLY A 28 20.45 9.20 8.13
C GLY A 28 19.63 9.20 9.41
N TYR A 29 18.40 9.72 9.34
CA TYR A 29 17.48 9.73 10.48
C TYR A 29 16.94 8.34 10.83
N LEU A 30 16.72 7.49 9.83
CA LEU A 30 16.28 6.12 10.06
C LEU A 30 17.36 5.31 10.81
N GLY A 31 18.64 5.48 10.45
CA GLY A 31 19.74 4.89 11.23
C GLY A 31 19.88 5.44 12.66
N LYS A 32 19.45 6.69 12.92
CA LYS A 32 19.37 7.24 14.28
C LYS A 32 18.20 6.64 15.05
N ALA A 33 17.06 6.43 14.38
CA ALA A 33 15.91 5.75 14.95
C ALA A 33 16.22 4.29 15.29
N ALA A 34 17.01 3.61 14.46
CA ALA A 34 17.45 2.24 14.67
C ALA A 34 18.22 2.05 15.99
N ASN A 35 19.06 3.02 16.37
CA ASN A 35 19.82 2.94 17.62
C ASN A 35 19.07 3.46 18.84
N LYS A 36 17.92 4.11 18.63
CA LYS A 36 17.05 4.63 19.68
C LYS A 36 15.58 4.47 19.28
N PRO A 37 15.06 3.23 19.22
CA PRO A 37 13.64 3.01 18.97
C PRO A 37 12.82 3.74 20.03
N SER A 38 11.73 4.37 19.63
CA SER A 38 10.94 5.25 20.50
C SER A 38 9.46 5.25 20.13
N GLY A 39 9.00 4.22 19.43
CA GLY A 39 7.63 4.12 18.97
C GLY A 39 7.39 4.86 17.64
N PRO A 40 6.18 4.71 17.06
CA PRO A 40 5.77 5.39 15.83
C PRO A 40 5.75 6.92 15.94
N SER A 41 5.68 7.46 17.17
CA SER A 41 5.75 8.91 17.42
C SER A 41 7.18 9.41 17.73
N GLY A 42 8.19 8.54 17.63
CA GLY A 42 9.58 8.89 17.87
C GLY A 42 10.10 9.94 16.89
N THR A 43 10.74 10.99 17.40
CA THR A 43 11.20 12.14 16.61
C THR A 43 12.12 11.75 15.45
N ASN A 44 13.03 10.78 15.64
CA ASN A 44 13.94 10.36 14.57
C ASN A 44 13.22 9.63 13.44
N LEU A 45 12.28 8.73 13.77
CA LEU A 45 11.48 8.01 12.77
C LEU A 45 10.60 8.98 11.99
N ARG A 46 9.88 9.88 12.69
CA ARG A 46 9.07 10.92 12.06
C ARG A 46 9.89 11.83 11.14
N LYS A 47 11.08 12.26 11.56
CA LYS A 47 11.98 13.04 10.69
C LYS A 47 12.46 12.26 9.48
N ALA A 48 12.80 10.97 9.65
CA ALA A 48 13.14 10.11 8.52
C ALA A 48 12.02 10.10 7.49
N ILE A 49 10.80 9.82 7.93
CA ILE A 49 9.62 9.76 7.06
C ILE A 49 9.26 11.12 6.44
N GLY A 50 9.45 12.22 7.16
CA GLY A 50 9.29 13.55 6.57
C GLY A 50 10.29 13.86 5.46
N HIS A 51 11.56 13.46 5.63
CA HIS A 51 12.55 13.58 4.55
C HIS A 51 12.24 12.63 3.38
N TYR A 52 11.70 11.44 3.65
CA TYR A 52 11.23 10.52 2.61
C TYR A 52 10.11 11.16 1.77
N ALA A 53 9.11 11.71 2.43
CA ALA A 53 7.98 12.37 1.78
C ALA A 53 8.44 13.60 0.97
N LYS A 54 9.15 14.53 1.60
CA LYS A 54 9.53 15.81 0.99
C LYS A 54 10.61 15.67 -0.08
N ASN A 55 11.70 14.98 0.24
CA ASN A 55 12.92 15.02 -0.55
C ASN A 55 13.04 13.80 -1.48
N ALA A 56 12.79 12.59 -0.97
CA ALA A 56 13.00 11.36 -1.74
C ALA A 56 11.97 11.16 -2.85
N THR A 57 10.71 11.45 -2.55
CA THR A 57 9.58 11.17 -3.44
C THR A 57 9.01 12.41 -4.15
N GLY A 58 9.46 13.60 -3.73
CA GLY A 58 9.11 14.90 -4.35
C GLY A 58 7.89 15.59 -3.73
N GLY A 59 7.46 15.14 -2.55
CA GLY A 59 6.39 15.73 -1.77
C GLY A 59 4.98 15.41 -2.24
N LYS A 60 3.98 15.88 -1.48
CA LYS A 60 2.57 15.50 -1.62
C LYS A 60 1.95 15.73 -3.00
N LYS A 61 2.46 16.70 -3.76
CA LYS A 61 1.96 17.00 -5.12
C LYS A 61 2.52 16.07 -6.21
N VAL A 62 3.67 15.44 -5.94
CA VAL A 62 4.41 14.64 -6.93
C VAL A 62 4.37 13.16 -6.58
N ALA A 63 4.56 12.82 -5.31
CA ALA A 63 4.70 11.45 -4.87
C ALA A 63 3.49 10.56 -5.20
N PRO A 64 2.22 10.96 -4.99
CA PRO A 64 1.06 10.12 -5.34
C PRO A 64 1.04 9.68 -6.81
N LYS A 65 1.56 10.52 -7.73
CA LYS A 65 1.66 10.19 -9.17
C LYS A 65 2.68 9.09 -9.46
N ARG A 66 3.61 8.81 -8.55
CA ARG A 66 4.55 7.68 -8.67
C ARG A 66 3.89 6.35 -8.31
N TYR A 67 2.76 6.39 -7.61
CA TYR A 67 2.01 5.22 -7.13
C TYR A 67 0.81 4.87 -8.02
N GLN A 68 0.78 5.33 -9.27
CA GLN A 68 -0.32 5.07 -10.20
C GLN A 68 -0.62 3.59 -10.41
N LYS A 69 0.41 2.74 -10.46
CA LYS A 69 0.23 1.30 -10.61
C LYS A 69 -0.35 0.64 -9.36
N LEU A 70 0.11 1.05 -8.18
CA LEU A 70 -0.49 0.66 -6.89
C LEU A 70 -1.99 0.97 -6.88
N ILE A 71 -2.34 2.20 -7.26
CA ILE A 71 -3.72 2.70 -7.30
C ILE A 71 -4.56 1.91 -8.32
N ALA A 72 -4.07 1.71 -9.54
CA ALA A 72 -4.78 0.96 -10.56
C ALA A 72 -5.01 -0.51 -10.19
N ALA A 73 -4.02 -1.16 -9.56
CA ALA A 73 -4.16 -2.51 -9.05
C ALA A 73 -5.12 -2.58 -7.85
N GLY A 74 -5.12 -1.58 -6.97
CA GLY A 74 -6.08 -1.47 -5.87
C GLY A 74 -7.52 -1.31 -6.35
N GLY A 75 -7.75 -0.47 -7.37
CA GLY A 75 -9.05 -0.36 -8.03
C GLY A 75 -9.51 -1.68 -8.66
N GLY A 76 -8.59 -2.42 -9.31
CA GLY A 76 -8.87 -3.74 -9.86
C GLY A 76 -9.19 -4.80 -8.80
N LEU A 77 -8.44 -4.80 -7.69
CA LEU A 77 -8.67 -5.70 -6.56
C LEU A 77 -10.05 -5.48 -5.95
N PHE A 78 -10.43 -4.23 -5.72
CA PHE A 78 -11.75 -3.89 -5.19
C PHE A 78 -12.88 -4.32 -6.13
N ASP A 79 -12.76 -4.03 -7.43
CA ASP A 79 -13.76 -4.41 -8.43
C ASP A 79 -13.95 -5.93 -8.49
N LEU A 80 -12.84 -6.67 -8.44
CA LEU A 80 -12.86 -8.13 -8.39
C LEU A 80 -13.60 -8.64 -7.15
N PHE A 81 -13.24 -8.15 -5.96
CA PHE A 81 -13.85 -8.62 -4.71
C PHE A 81 -15.31 -8.21 -4.55
N GLN A 82 -15.73 -7.06 -5.08
CA GLN A 82 -17.15 -6.72 -5.17
C GLN A 82 -17.94 -7.70 -6.04
N ASN A 83 -17.39 -8.11 -7.18
CA ASN A 83 -18.06 -9.09 -8.04
C ASN A 83 -18.07 -10.48 -7.40
N ILE A 84 -16.98 -10.88 -6.73
CA ILE A 84 -16.91 -12.12 -5.93
C ILE A 84 -18.00 -12.14 -4.85
N GLN A 85 -18.10 -11.08 -4.04
CA GLN A 85 -19.13 -10.94 -3.02
C GLN A 85 -20.54 -11.03 -3.62
N ALA A 86 -20.75 -10.48 -4.82
CA ALA A 86 -22.03 -10.56 -5.53
C ALA A 86 -22.29 -11.92 -6.19
N GLY A 87 -21.38 -12.90 -6.06
CA GLY A 87 -21.46 -14.21 -6.69
C GLY A 87 -21.36 -14.15 -8.23
N LYS A 88 -20.63 -13.18 -8.76
CA LYS A 88 -20.48 -12.94 -10.20
C LYS A 88 -19.07 -13.25 -10.67
N ASP A 89 -19.00 -13.92 -11.83
CA ASP A 89 -17.75 -14.07 -12.56
C ASP A 89 -17.19 -12.69 -12.97
N HIS A 90 -15.87 -12.54 -12.92
CA HIS A 90 -15.21 -11.28 -13.23
C HIS A 90 -13.80 -11.53 -13.77
N LEU A 91 -13.35 -10.70 -14.72
CA LEU A 91 -12.15 -10.97 -15.53
C LEU A 91 -12.24 -12.37 -16.16
N ASN A 92 -11.22 -13.22 -15.98
CA ASN A 92 -11.25 -14.63 -16.41
C ASN A 92 -11.48 -15.60 -15.23
N LEU A 93 -11.93 -15.09 -14.08
CA LEU A 93 -12.20 -15.89 -12.89
C LEU A 93 -13.68 -16.23 -12.81
N LYS A 94 -13.98 -17.52 -12.66
CA LYS A 94 -15.34 -17.99 -12.36
C LYS A 94 -15.46 -18.32 -10.89
N ILE A 95 -16.55 -17.89 -10.27
CA ILE A 95 -16.77 -18.13 -8.83
C ILE A 95 -16.87 -19.62 -8.53
N ALA A 96 -17.46 -20.39 -9.44
CA ALA A 96 -17.54 -21.84 -9.31
C ALA A 96 -16.18 -22.53 -9.32
N ASP A 97 -15.16 -21.92 -9.93
CA ASP A 97 -13.80 -22.48 -10.00
C ASP A 97 -12.97 -22.08 -8.75
N LEU A 98 -13.35 -21.00 -8.06
CA LEU A 98 -12.72 -20.53 -6.81
C LEU A 98 -13.31 -21.20 -5.56
N ASN A 99 -14.63 -21.39 -5.53
CA ASN A 99 -15.32 -21.82 -4.32
C ASN A 99 -14.94 -23.26 -3.93
N GLY A 100 -14.55 -23.45 -2.66
CA GLY A 100 -14.06 -24.71 -2.12
C GLY A 100 -12.61 -25.04 -2.48
N GLN A 101 -11.88 -24.12 -3.10
CA GLN A 101 -10.43 -24.28 -3.31
C GLN A 101 -9.65 -23.82 -2.08
N PRO A 102 -8.45 -24.38 -1.83
CA PRO A 102 -7.52 -23.86 -0.83
C PRO A 102 -7.20 -22.37 -1.04
N ILE A 103 -7.11 -21.61 0.05
CA ILE A 103 -6.90 -20.14 0.00
C ILE A 103 -5.64 -19.75 -0.75
N ASP A 104 -4.53 -20.49 -0.59
CA ASP A 104 -3.27 -20.23 -1.30
C ASP A 104 -3.43 -20.31 -2.83
N ILE A 105 -4.14 -21.31 -3.32
CA ILE A 105 -4.47 -21.47 -4.74
C ILE A 105 -5.36 -20.32 -5.23
N VAL A 106 -6.34 -19.89 -4.43
CA VAL A 106 -7.22 -18.77 -4.79
C VAL A 106 -6.46 -17.45 -4.87
N ILE A 107 -5.56 -17.19 -3.92
CA ILE A 107 -4.71 -15.99 -3.91
C ILE A 107 -3.86 -15.93 -5.19
N ASP A 108 -3.22 -17.04 -5.57
CA ASP A 108 -2.41 -17.10 -6.79
C ASP A 108 -3.26 -16.81 -8.04
N GLN A 109 -4.43 -17.44 -8.16
CA GLN A 109 -5.34 -17.21 -9.29
C GLN A 109 -5.83 -15.76 -9.38
N ILE A 110 -6.12 -15.13 -8.23
CA ILE A 110 -6.51 -13.71 -8.13
C ILE A 110 -5.37 -12.82 -8.64
N ILE A 111 -4.14 -13.03 -8.13
CA ILE A 111 -2.98 -12.20 -8.47
C ILE A 111 -2.63 -12.33 -9.96
N GLU A 112 -2.65 -13.55 -10.51
CA GLU A 112 -2.39 -13.81 -11.93
C GLU A 112 -3.39 -13.12 -12.87
N ASN A 113 -4.64 -12.97 -12.44
CA ASN A 113 -5.66 -12.28 -13.22
C ASN A 113 -5.64 -10.76 -13.05
N LEU A 114 -5.20 -10.26 -11.90
CA LEU A 114 -5.11 -8.82 -11.63
C LEU A 114 -3.87 -8.17 -12.25
N LEU A 115 -2.73 -8.88 -12.29
CA LEU A 115 -1.45 -8.29 -12.66
C LEU A 115 -0.98 -8.67 -14.05
N VAL A 116 -0.62 -7.65 -14.83
CA VAL A 116 0.25 -7.81 -15.99
C VAL A 116 1.70 -7.74 -15.51
N VAL A 117 2.51 -8.74 -15.85
CA VAL A 117 3.92 -8.82 -15.42
C VAL A 117 4.74 -7.69 -16.03
N ASP A 118 5.29 -6.82 -15.19
CA ASP A 118 6.22 -5.73 -15.53
C ASP A 118 7.21 -5.42 -14.37
N GLY A 119 8.06 -4.38 -14.52
CA GLY A 119 9.10 -4.06 -13.53
C GLY A 119 8.61 -3.67 -12.12
N ASP A 120 7.41 -3.09 -11.98
CA ASP A 120 6.83 -2.74 -10.67
C ASP A 120 5.86 -3.83 -10.17
N SER A 121 5.50 -4.78 -11.04
CA SER A 121 4.53 -5.83 -10.73
C SER A 121 4.95 -6.72 -9.57
N GLU A 122 6.24 -6.86 -9.29
CA GLU A 122 6.72 -7.72 -8.20
C GLU A 122 6.36 -7.18 -6.81
N ARG A 123 6.46 -5.86 -6.60
CA ARG A 123 6.07 -5.28 -5.32
C ARG A 123 4.55 -5.29 -5.15
N ILE A 124 3.82 -5.02 -6.22
CA ILE A 124 2.35 -5.11 -6.20
C ILE A 124 1.94 -6.56 -5.89
N ARG A 125 2.56 -7.55 -6.53
CA ARG A 125 2.36 -8.98 -6.27
C ARG A 125 2.59 -9.31 -4.79
N ALA A 126 3.74 -8.93 -4.24
CA ALA A 126 4.07 -9.19 -2.84
C ALA A 126 3.08 -8.51 -1.88
N SER A 127 2.66 -7.29 -2.17
CA SER A 127 1.66 -6.56 -1.37
C SER A 127 0.29 -7.21 -1.45
N LEU A 128 -0.15 -7.63 -2.64
CA LEU A 128 -1.40 -8.35 -2.84
C LEU A 128 -1.40 -9.67 -2.08
N ASN A 129 -0.35 -10.48 -2.24
CA ASN A 129 -0.23 -11.78 -1.59
C ASN A 129 -0.33 -11.63 -0.07
N GLN A 130 0.47 -10.73 0.52
CA GLN A 130 0.42 -10.47 1.96
C GLN A 130 -0.95 -9.99 2.43
N SER A 131 -1.54 -9.01 1.74
CA SER A 131 -2.83 -8.44 2.13
C SER A 131 -3.99 -9.43 2.00
N LEU A 132 -3.97 -10.30 0.98
CA LEU A 132 -4.97 -11.34 0.78
C LEU A 132 -4.80 -12.46 1.80
N ALA A 133 -3.57 -12.89 2.09
CA ALA A 133 -3.30 -13.90 3.10
C ALA A 133 -3.76 -13.44 4.48
N GLU A 134 -3.51 -12.18 4.83
CA GLU A 134 -3.98 -11.59 6.09
C GLU A 134 -5.51 -11.44 6.13
N CYS A 135 -6.13 -10.99 5.03
CA CYS A 135 -7.58 -10.80 4.97
C CYS A 135 -8.37 -12.11 4.97
N LEU A 136 -7.79 -13.17 4.41
CA LEU A 136 -8.43 -14.50 4.31
C LEU A 136 -7.94 -15.47 5.40
N ASP A 137 -7.15 -14.98 6.37
CA ASP A 137 -6.66 -15.79 7.47
C ASP A 137 -7.82 -16.43 8.25
N GLY A 138 -7.66 -17.70 8.61
CA GLY A 138 -8.70 -18.50 9.26
C GLY A 138 -9.75 -19.11 8.34
N MET A 139 -9.70 -18.89 7.02
CA MET A 139 -10.41 -19.73 6.04
C MET A 139 -9.49 -20.84 5.54
N ASP A 140 -9.95 -22.10 5.63
CA ASP A 140 -9.21 -23.24 5.07
C ASP A 140 -9.47 -23.36 3.55
N ASP A 141 -10.76 -23.37 3.20
CA ASP A 141 -11.25 -23.38 1.83
C ASP A 141 -12.00 -22.08 1.54
N PHE A 142 -11.84 -21.55 0.33
CA PHE A 142 -12.47 -20.32 -0.09
C PHE A 142 -13.99 -20.44 -0.18
N ASP A 143 -14.70 -19.54 0.49
CA ASP A 143 -16.15 -19.43 0.42
C ASP A 143 -16.53 -17.97 0.13
N PHE A 144 -17.00 -17.71 -1.10
CA PHE A 144 -17.32 -16.34 -1.51
C PHE A 144 -18.47 -15.74 -0.68
N THR A 145 -19.31 -16.57 -0.04
CA THR A 145 -20.42 -16.09 0.79
C THR A 145 -19.96 -15.50 2.13
N GLN A 146 -18.71 -15.75 2.52
CA GLN A 146 -18.09 -15.18 3.70
C GLN A 146 -17.46 -13.81 3.43
N ILE A 147 -17.33 -13.40 2.17
CA ILE A 147 -16.73 -12.11 1.79
C ILE A 147 -17.69 -10.97 2.13
N SER A 148 -17.43 -10.31 3.25
CA SER A 148 -18.19 -9.13 3.69
C SER A 148 -17.60 -7.83 3.14
N SER A 149 -18.39 -6.76 3.15
CA SER A 149 -17.94 -5.46 2.69
C SER A 149 -16.85 -4.87 3.61
N ASP A 150 -16.94 -5.13 4.92
CA ASP A 150 -15.89 -4.81 5.89
C ASP A 150 -14.57 -5.52 5.54
N MET A 151 -14.61 -6.80 5.15
CA MET A 151 -13.40 -7.52 4.70
C MET A 151 -12.77 -6.89 3.46
N ILE A 152 -13.59 -6.44 2.50
CA ILE A 152 -13.09 -5.73 1.31
C ILE A 152 -12.44 -4.41 1.72
N ILE A 153 -13.02 -3.66 2.68
CA ILE A 153 -12.43 -2.43 3.20
C ILE A 153 -11.09 -2.71 3.87
N ASP A 154 -11.02 -3.71 4.75
CA ASP A 154 -9.80 -4.09 5.45
C ASP A 154 -8.72 -4.57 4.47
N LEU A 155 -9.09 -5.34 3.44
CA LEU A 155 -8.20 -5.73 2.35
C LEU A 155 -7.59 -4.49 1.65
N MET A 156 -8.40 -3.48 1.36
CA MET A 156 -7.93 -2.26 0.68
C MET A 156 -6.98 -1.43 1.56
N LEU A 157 -7.24 -1.38 2.87
CA LEU A 157 -6.35 -0.72 3.84
C LEU A 157 -5.02 -1.47 3.95
N ASN A 158 -5.08 -2.79 4.19
CA ASN A 158 -3.91 -3.65 4.33
C ASN A 158 -3.05 -3.65 3.05
N TYR A 159 -3.66 -3.73 1.87
CA TYR A 159 -2.94 -3.66 0.60
C TYR A 159 -2.14 -2.35 0.44
N THR A 160 -2.77 -1.23 0.79
CA THR A 160 -2.13 0.10 0.69
C THR A 160 -0.99 0.22 1.71
N GLU A 161 -1.22 -0.21 2.94
CA GLU A 161 -0.22 -0.27 4.03
C GLU A 161 1.00 -1.10 3.63
N GLN A 162 0.77 -2.35 3.21
CA GLN A 162 1.83 -3.30 2.86
C GLN A 162 2.70 -2.78 1.71
N TYR A 163 2.07 -2.19 0.68
CA TYR A 163 2.83 -1.63 -0.43
C TYR A 163 3.74 -0.48 0.01
N LEU A 164 3.22 0.45 0.81
CA LEU A 164 3.99 1.59 1.30
C LEU A 164 5.14 1.14 2.20
N PHE A 165 4.86 0.21 3.11
CA PHE A 165 5.88 -0.37 4.00
C PHE A 165 7.01 -1.01 3.18
N GLN A 166 6.68 -1.90 2.23
CA GLN A 166 7.67 -2.56 1.38
C GLN A 166 8.49 -1.56 0.55
N GLN A 167 7.87 -0.49 0.02
CA GLN A 167 8.61 0.57 -0.69
C GLN A 167 9.63 1.25 0.23
N ILE A 168 9.21 1.62 1.44
CA ILE A 168 10.05 2.40 2.36
C ILE A 168 11.20 1.52 2.89
N ILE A 169 10.93 0.25 3.18
CA ILE A 169 11.96 -0.74 3.51
C ILE A 169 12.96 -0.87 2.36
N LEU A 170 12.52 -1.00 1.12
CA LEU A 170 13.44 -1.08 -0.02
C LEU A 170 14.33 0.17 -0.14
N ASP A 171 13.73 1.36 -0.01
CA ASP A 171 14.45 2.62 -0.15
C ASP A 171 15.44 2.87 1.01
N SER A 172 15.18 2.26 2.17
CA SER A 172 16.03 2.35 3.36
C SER A 172 17.42 1.76 3.13
N ARG A 173 17.55 0.76 2.24
CA ARG A 173 18.78 -0.01 2.02
C ARG A 173 19.41 -0.42 3.37
N ALA A 174 20.73 -0.29 3.51
CA ALA A 174 21.48 -0.59 4.73
C ALA A 174 21.27 0.41 5.90
N ALA A 175 20.20 1.20 5.91
CA ALA A 175 19.92 2.09 7.03
C ALA A 175 19.51 1.32 8.30
N PHE A 176 18.81 0.19 8.14
CA PHE A 176 18.49 -0.72 9.24
C PHE A 176 19.72 -1.46 9.77
N ASP A 177 20.71 -1.75 8.91
CA ASP A 177 21.98 -2.38 9.30
C ASP A 177 22.83 -1.52 10.25
N LYS A 178 22.45 -0.25 10.47
CA LYS A 178 23.10 0.63 11.44
C LYS A 178 22.61 0.41 12.88
N ALA A 179 21.61 -0.45 13.09
CA ALA A 179 21.14 -0.82 14.41
C ALA A 179 22.22 -1.60 15.18
N ASP A 180 22.40 -1.26 16.45
CA ASP A 180 23.35 -1.97 17.32
C ASP A 180 22.97 -3.44 17.57
N THR A 181 21.67 -3.80 17.49
CA THR A 181 21.16 -5.16 17.75
C THR A 181 20.05 -5.58 16.79
N PRO A 182 19.82 -6.89 16.58
CA PRO A 182 18.68 -7.40 15.82
C PRO A 182 17.32 -7.00 16.41
N GLU A 183 17.20 -6.91 17.74
CA GLU A 183 15.96 -6.50 18.41
C GLU A 183 15.61 -5.04 18.08
N ASN A 184 16.61 -4.18 17.92
CA ASN A 184 16.42 -2.80 17.51
C ASN A 184 15.92 -2.69 16.06
N ILE A 185 16.37 -3.59 15.17
CA ILE A 185 15.86 -3.68 13.79
C ILE A 185 14.38 -4.04 13.82
N ALA A 186 14.01 -5.11 14.52
CA ALA A 186 12.63 -5.56 14.63
C ALA A 186 11.71 -4.49 15.26
N SER A 187 12.18 -3.81 16.32
CA SER A 187 11.44 -2.71 16.93
C SER A 187 11.25 -1.53 15.97
N LEU A 188 12.27 -1.17 15.18
CA LEU A 188 12.15 -0.09 14.20
C LEU A 188 11.20 -0.46 13.06
N GLU A 189 11.24 -1.70 12.58
CA GLU A 189 10.31 -2.20 11.56
C GLU A 189 8.87 -2.14 12.07
N GLN A 190 8.63 -2.58 13.31
CA GLN A 190 7.31 -2.49 13.95
C GLN A 190 6.85 -1.03 14.13
N ASP A 191 7.75 -0.14 14.56
CA ASP A 191 7.45 1.29 14.72
C ASP A 191 7.10 1.93 13.37
N LEU A 192 7.86 1.61 12.32
CA LEU A 192 7.61 2.08 10.96
C LEU A 192 6.27 1.57 10.43
N HIS A 193 6.01 0.27 10.55
CA HIS A 193 4.75 -0.35 10.13
C HIS A 193 3.57 0.30 10.85
N SER A 194 3.67 0.49 12.17
CA SER A 194 2.63 1.14 12.98
C SER A 194 2.38 2.59 12.58
N LEU A 195 3.42 3.35 12.23
CA LEU A 195 3.30 4.71 11.72
C LEU A 195 2.53 4.72 10.39
N ILE A 196 2.94 3.87 9.43
CA ILE A 196 2.29 3.77 8.12
C ILE A 196 0.84 3.36 8.26
N LYS A 197 0.55 2.32 9.06
CA LYS A 197 -0.81 1.86 9.39
C LYS A 197 -1.67 3.00 9.90
N SER A 198 -1.15 3.75 10.89
CA SER A 198 -1.87 4.88 11.47
C SER A 198 -2.16 5.97 10.46
N SER A 199 -1.24 6.27 9.54
CA SER A 199 -1.47 7.28 8.50
C SER A 199 -2.47 6.78 7.44
N VAL A 200 -2.37 5.52 7.02
CA VAL A 200 -3.31 4.91 6.06
C VAL A 200 -4.72 4.87 6.62
N ASP A 201 -4.90 4.35 7.84
CA ASP A 201 -6.23 4.28 8.48
C ASP A 201 -6.84 5.67 8.62
N LYS A 202 -6.08 6.65 9.13
CA LYS A 202 -6.53 8.03 9.30
C LYS A 202 -7.06 8.68 8.02
N HIS A 203 -6.38 8.48 6.88
CA HIS A 203 -6.70 9.19 5.64
C HIS A 203 -7.58 8.39 4.66
N MET A 204 -7.66 7.07 4.81
CA MET A 204 -8.38 6.18 3.89
C MET A 204 -9.63 5.53 4.51
N SER A 205 -9.57 5.07 5.76
CA SER A 205 -10.62 4.27 6.41
C SER A 205 -11.98 4.97 6.44
N ALA A 206 -12.00 6.25 6.82
CA ALA A 206 -13.23 7.05 6.86
C ALA A 206 -13.86 7.25 5.47
N GLN A 207 -13.06 7.34 4.41
CA GLN A 207 -13.57 7.54 3.05
C GLN A 207 -14.21 6.26 2.49
N LEU A 208 -13.66 5.09 2.85
CA LEU A 208 -14.19 3.79 2.47
C LEU A 208 -15.49 3.46 3.22
N LYS A 209 -15.48 3.56 4.55
CA LYS A 209 -16.63 3.18 5.40
C LYS A 209 -17.88 4.03 5.15
N ASN A 210 -17.70 5.32 4.85
CA ASN A 210 -18.84 6.22 4.59
C ASN A 210 -19.56 5.94 3.26
N ARG A 211 -19.00 5.11 2.36
CA ARG A 211 -19.48 4.93 0.99
C ARG A 211 -19.60 3.46 0.56
N GLU A 212 -19.45 2.54 1.50
CA GLU A 212 -19.29 1.09 1.28
C GLU A 212 -20.20 0.47 0.19
N ASN A 213 -21.47 0.88 0.11
CA ASN A 213 -22.45 0.32 -0.85
C ASN A 213 -22.54 1.04 -2.21
N THR A 214 -21.76 2.10 -2.42
CA THR A 214 -21.79 2.89 -3.67
C THR A 214 -20.43 2.97 -4.34
N LEU A 215 -19.38 2.45 -3.70
CA LEU A 215 -18.02 2.54 -4.21
C LEU A 215 -17.88 1.76 -5.51
N THR A 216 -17.27 2.42 -6.49
CA THR A 216 -16.84 1.86 -7.77
C THR A 216 -15.31 1.79 -7.80
N ARG A 217 -14.77 1.00 -8.75
CA ARG A 217 -13.35 0.98 -9.06
C ARG A 217 -12.73 2.38 -9.16
N SER A 218 -13.35 3.28 -9.92
CA SER A 218 -12.82 4.63 -10.13
C SER A 218 -12.84 5.48 -8.86
N GLU A 219 -13.81 5.28 -7.96
CA GLU A 219 -13.87 5.98 -6.69
C GLU A 219 -12.80 5.48 -5.73
N ILE A 220 -12.51 4.17 -5.71
CA ILE A 220 -11.40 3.60 -4.95
C ILE A 220 -10.07 4.15 -5.43
N GLU A 221 -9.85 4.19 -6.74
CA GLU A 221 -8.63 4.76 -7.30
C GLU A 221 -8.47 6.25 -6.88
N HIS A 222 -9.57 7.01 -6.86
CA HIS A 222 -9.57 8.40 -6.41
C HIS A 222 -9.31 8.53 -4.90
N ILE A 223 -9.94 7.68 -4.07
CA ILE A 223 -9.73 7.65 -2.62
C ILE A 223 -8.27 7.33 -2.29
N GLN A 224 -7.68 6.32 -2.93
CA GLN A 224 -6.27 5.97 -2.73
C GLN A 224 -5.34 7.12 -3.15
N MET A 225 -5.59 7.75 -4.31
CA MET A 225 -4.83 8.92 -4.74
C MET A 225 -4.89 10.05 -3.71
N LYS A 226 -6.09 10.36 -3.21
CA LYS A 226 -6.30 11.42 -2.24
C LYS A 226 -5.66 11.10 -0.88
N ALA A 227 -5.84 9.87 -0.40
CA ALA A 227 -5.24 9.41 0.84
C ALA A 227 -3.70 9.49 0.77
N LEU A 228 -3.08 9.10 -0.34
CA LEU A 228 -1.63 9.23 -0.54
C LEU A 228 -1.17 10.71 -0.52
N GLU A 229 -1.93 11.63 -1.11
CA GLU A 229 -1.62 13.06 -1.01
C GLU A 229 -1.64 13.54 0.45
N ASP A 230 -2.67 13.14 1.21
CA ASP A 230 -2.85 13.58 2.60
C ASP A 230 -1.84 12.93 3.56
N ILE A 231 -1.51 11.65 3.35
CA ILE A 231 -0.43 10.93 4.06
C ILE A 231 0.91 11.64 3.85
N TRP A 232 1.25 11.99 2.61
CA TRP A 232 2.49 12.71 2.33
C TRP A 232 2.51 14.10 2.95
N GLY A 233 1.36 14.80 2.96
CA GLY A 233 1.24 16.08 3.65
C GLY A 233 1.50 15.96 5.15
N GLU A 234 0.89 14.98 5.80
CA GLU A 234 1.16 14.69 7.21
C GLU A 234 2.63 14.38 7.48
N TRP A 235 3.25 13.54 6.63
CA TRP A 235 4.65 13.18 6.80
C TRP A 235 5.59 14.37 6.59
N GLU A 236 5.32 15.24 5.61
CA GLU A 236 6.07 16.48 5.42
C GLU A 236 6.03 17.38 6.67
N ASP A 237 4.88 17.43 7.35
CA ASP A 237 4.70 18.26 8.55
C ASP A 237 5.58 17.79 9.72
N TYR A 238 5.99 16.53 9.77
CA TYR A 238 6.95 16.01 10.76
C TYR A 238 8.33 16.69 10.73
N LEU A 239 8.67 17.40 9.65
CA LEU A 239 9.91 18.19 9.58
C LEU A 239 9.80 19.54 10.30
N ASN A 240 8.58 19.96 10.62
CA ASN A 240 8.29 21.21 11.33
C ASN A 240 8.04 20.99 12.83
N ASP A 241 7.92 19.73 13.26
CA ASP A 241 7.82 19.27 14.66
C ASP A 241 9.19 19.18 15.37
#